data_AF-A0A1R1S833-F1
#
_entry.id   AF-A0A1R1S833-F1
#
_cell.length_a   1.000
_cell.length_b   1.000
_cell.length_c   1.000
_cell.angle_alpha   90.00
_cell.angle_beta   90.00
_cell.angle_gamma   90.00
#
_symmetry.space_group_name_H-M   'P 1'
#
loop_
_entity.id
_entity.type
_entity.pdbx_description
1 polymer ?
#
loop_
_entity_poly.entity_id
_entity_poly.type
_entity_poly.pdbx_seq_one_letter_code
_entity_poly.pdbx_strand_id
1 'polypeptide(L)'
;MTIWAGLVTAFGTVGVIACGIFTARATTRAAAATARANEAAARAAAEPANQQASLSVLQATVERVDMENGQLRQRQSRLESLLRAFSWTVDELYRWARNPVGQPPEPHSLVDEYNRTGV
;
A
#
# COMPACT_ATOMS: atom_id res chain seq x y z
N MET A 1 -70.21 -47.81 -4.79
CA MET A 1 -69.25 -46.89 -5.44
C MET A 1 -68.66 -45.82 -4.50
N THR A 2 -68.87 -45.90 -3.18
CA THR A 2 -68.39 -44.88 -2.22
C THR A 2 -67.00 -45.18 -1.64
N ILE A 3 -66.65 -46.46 -1.45
CA ILE A 3 -65.37 -46.90 -0.86
C ILE A 3 -64.19 -46.66 -1.83
N TRP A 4 -64.39 -46.95 -3.13
CA TRP A 4 -63.38 -46.72 -4.17
C TRP A 4 -63.06 -45.24 -4.37
N ALA A 5 -64.07 -44.36 -4.28
CA ALA A 5 -63.87 -42.92 -4.35
C ALA A 5 -63.07 -42.39 -3.14
N GLY A 6 -63.34 -42.89 -1.93
CA GLY A 6 -62.59 -42.53 -0.72
C GLY A 6 -61.10 -42.89 -0.81
N LEU A 7 -60.78 -44.07 -1.33
CA LEU A 7 -59.39 -44.52 -1.53
C LEU A 7 -58.64 -43.62 -2.53
N VAL A 8 -59.22 -43.31 -3.68
CA VAL A 8 -58.59 -42.44 -4.69
C VAL A 8 -58.34 -41.04 -4.15
N THR A 9 -59.28 -40.50 -3.37
CA THR A 9 -59.14 -39.16 -2.76
C THR A 9 -58.05 -39.14 -1.67
N ALA A 10 -57.95 -40.21 -0.87
CA ALA A 10 -56.90 -40.35 0.13
C ALA A 10 -55.50 -40.45 -0.51
N PHE A 11 -55.33 -41.28 -1.54
CA PHE A 11 -54.06 -41.39 -2.26
C PHE A 11 -53.70 -40.08 -3.00
N GLY A 12 -54.68 -39.39 -3.59
CA GLY A 12 -54.47 -38.09 -4.22
C GLY A 12 -53.99 -37.02 -3.22
N THR A 13 -54.61 -36.97 -2.04
CA THR A 13 -54.24 -36.01 -0.98
C THR A 13 -52.83 -36.28 -0.45
N VAL A 14 -52.48 -37.54 -0.23
CA VAL A 14 -51.12 -37.94 0.17
C VAL A 14 -50.09 -37.58 -0.90
N GLY A 15 -50.42 -37.77 -2.19
CA GLY A 15 -49.58 -37.37 -3.31
C GLY A 15 -49.30 -35.86 -3.34
N VAL A 16 -50.33 -35.03 -3.17
CA VAL A 16 -50.17 -33.56 -3.15
C VAL A 16 -49.32 -33.10 -1.96
N ILE A 17 -49.51 -33.69 -0.77
CA ILE A 17 -48.72 -33.36 0.42
C ILE A 17 -47.25 -33.76 0.21
N ALA A 18 -47.00 -34.96 -0.34
CA ALA A 18 -45.64 -35.41 -0.65
C ALA A 18 -44.95 -34.51 -1.67
N CYS A 19 -45.65 -34.11 -2.74
CA CYS A 19 -45.15 -33.14 -3.72
C CYS A 19 -44.89 -31.76 -3.09
N GLY A 20 -45.75 -31.28 -2.20
CA GLY A 20 -45.56 -30.01 -1.48
C GLY A 20 -44.33 -30.02 -0.57
N ILE A 21 -44.11 -31.10 0.18
CA ILE A 21 -42.93 -31.24 1.04
C ILE A 21 -41.66 -31.36 0.19
N PHE A 22 -41.69 -32.12 -0.89
CA PHE A 22 -40.54 -32.27 -1.78
C PHE A 22 -40.16 -30.94 -2.44
N THR A 23 -41.15 -30.20 -2.96
CA THR A 23 -40.93 -28.89 -3.58
C THR A 23 -40.42 -27.87 -2.56
N ALA A 24 -41.01 -27.80 -1.36
CA ALA A 24 -40.50 -26.92 -0.29
C ALA A 24 -39.05 -27.23 0.10
N ARG A 25 -38.69 -28.53 0.19
CA ARG A 25 -37.30 -28.95 0.46
C ARG A 25 -36.36 -28.66 -0.71
N ALA A 26 -36.83 -28.77 -1.95
CA ALA A 26 -36.05 -28.41 -3.13
C ALA A 26 -35.81 -26.90 -3.17
N THR A 27 -36.82 -26.08 -2.93
CA THR A 27 -36.73 -24.62 -2.93
C THR A 27 -35.84 -24.10 -1.82
N THR A 28 -35.94 -24.64 -0.60
CA THR A 28 -35.05 -24.27 0.52
C THR A 28 -33.59 -24.64 0.25
N ARG A 29 -33.33 -25.79 -0.37
CA ARG A 29 -31.98 -26.19 -0.80
C ARG A 29 -31.45 -25.31 -1.92
N ALA A 30 -32.28 -24.96 -2.90
CA ALA A 30 -31.92 -24.04 -3.98
C ALA A 30 -31.59 -22.64 -3.42
N ALA A 31 -32.41 -22.11 -2.52
CA ALA A 31 -32.17 -20.83 -1.85
C ALA A 31 -30.86 -20.84 -1.04
N ALA A 32 -30.58 -21.92 -0.31
CA ALA A 32 -29.32 -22.08 0.41
C ALA A 32 -28.10 -22.16 -0.54
N ALA A 33 -28.26 -22.79 -1.71
CA ALA A 33 -27.21 -22.84 -2.72
C ALA A 33 -26.95 -21.45 -3.34
N THR A 34 -27.99 -20.68 -3.63
CA THR A 34 -27.88 -19.31 -4.12
C THR A 34 -27.26 -18.37 -3.07
N ALA A 35 -27.61 -18.51 -1.79
CA ALA A 35 -27.01 -17.73 -0.73
C ALA A 35 -25.49 -17.97 -0.62
N ARG A 36 -25.05 -19.23 -0.66
CA ARG A 36 -23.62 -19.60 -0.66
C ARG A 36 -22.90 -19.10 -1.91
N ALA A 37 -23.54 -19.16 -3.08
CA ALA A 37 -22.98 -18.62 -4.32
C ALA A 37 -22.80 -17.10 -4.24
N ASN A 38 -23.76 -16.38 -3.68
CA ASN A 38 -23.68 -14.93 -3.48
C ASN A 38 -22.61 -14.55 -2.45
N GLU A 39 -22.46 -15.31 -1.36
CA GLU A 39 -21.38 -15.10 -0.39
C GLU A 39 -20.00 -15.34 -1.01
N ALA A 40 -19.85 -16.39 -1.82
CA ALA A 40 -18.60 -16.68 -2.52
C ALA A 40 -18.28 -15.60 -3.58
N ALA A 41 -19.29 -15.14 -4.34
CA ALA A 41 -19.14 -14.06 -5.30
C ALA A 41 -18.79 -12.72 -4.62
N ALA A 42 -19.40 -12.42 -3.47
CA ALA A 42 -19.09 -11.23 -2.68
C ALA A 42 -17.65 -11.27 -2.12
N ARG A 43 -17.18 -12.43 -1.66
CA ARG A 43 -15.77 -12.61 -1.23
C ARG A 43 -14.80 -12.46 -2.39
N ALA A 44 -15.10 -13.07 -3.54
CA ALA A 44 -14.29 -12.94 -4.76
C ALA A 44 -14.27 -11.50 -5.30
N ALA A 45 -15.36 -10.74 -5.13
CA ALA A 45 -15.42 -9.33 -5.53
C ALA A 45 -14.68 -8.38 -4.58
N ALA A 46 -14.50 -8.76 -3.30
CA ALA A 46 -13.78 -7.95 -2.31
C ALA A 46 -12.25 -8.06 -2.40
N GLU A 47 -11.72 -9.17 -2.90
CA GLU A 47 -10.28 -9.38 -3.13
C GLU A 47 -9.62 -8.31 -4.04
N PRO A 48 -10.15 -7.98 -5.23
CA PRO A 48 -9.53 -6.98 -6.11
C PRO A 48 -9.55 -5.57 -5.52
N ALA A 49 -10.60 -5.18 -4.78
CA ALA A 49 -10.67 -3.88 -4.13
C ALA A 49 -9.63 -3.73 -3.01
N ASN A 50 -9.43 -4.78 -2.21
CA ASN A 50 -8.39 -4.81 -1.18
C ASN A 50 -6.97 -4.79 -1.77
N GLN A 51 -6.76 -5.45 -2.90
CA GLN A 51 -5.49 -5.41 -3.62
C GLN A 51 -5.21 -4.02 -4.19
N GLN A 52 -6.19 -3.36 -4.82
CA GLN A 52 -6.05 -1.99 -5.33
C GLN A 52 -5.75 -0.99 -4.19
N ALA A 53 -6.44 -1.10 -3.06
CA ALA A 53 -6.16 -0.28 -1.89
C ALA A 53 -4.74 -0.52 -1.37
N SER A 54 -4.32 -1.79 -1.24
CA SER A 54 -2.96 -2.14 -0.79
C SER A 54 -1.88 -1.63 -1.75
N LEU A 55 -2.10 -1.73 -3.06
CA LEU A 55 -1.19 -1.22 -4.08
C LEU A 55 -1.10 0.30 -4.05
N SER A 56 -2.22 1.00 -3.84
CA SER A 56 -2.22 2.47 -3.70
C SER A 56 -1.43 2.95 -2.49
N VAL A 57 -1.54 2.25 -1.35
CA VAL A 57 -0.75 2.53 -0.14
C VAL A 57 0.73 2.25 -0.37
N LEU A 58 1.07 1.14 -1.03
CA LEU A 58 2.46 0.83 -1.38
C LEU A 58 3.05 1.87 -2.33
N GLN A 59 2.31 2.30 -3.36
CA GLN A 59 2.74 3.34 -4.29
C GLN A 59 3.01 4.67 -3.57
N ALA A 60 2.08 5.11 -2.71
CA ALA A 60 2.26 6.33 -1.93
C ALA A 60 3.46 6.24 -0.97
N THR A 61 3.72 5.06 -0.41
CA THR A 61 4.88 4.83 0.47
C THR A 61 6.18 4.89 -0.31
N VAL A 62 6.25 4.27 -1.50
CA VAL A 62 7.44 4.32 -2.37
C VAL A 62 7.72 5.74 -2.82
N GLU A 63 6.70 6.48 -3.28
CA GLU A 63 6.84 7.87 -3.70
C GLU A 63 7.39 8.75 -2.57
N ARG A 64 6.87 8.58 -1.35
CA ARG A 64 7.37 9.28 -0.17
C ARG A 64 8.83 8.95 0.13
N VAL A 65 9.19 7.66 0.12
CA VAL A 65 10.56 7.22 0.39
C VAL A 65 11.52 7.74 -0.68
N ASP A 66 11.11 7.76 -1.95
CA ASP A 66 11.92 8.31 -3.04
C ASP A 66 12.13 9.82 -2.89
N MET A 67 11.10 10.57 -2.49
CA MET A 67 11.24 12.00 -2.17
C MET A 67 12.20 12.23 -1.00
N GLU A 68 12.03 11.49 0.11
CA GLU A 68 12.89 11.60 1.29
C GLU A 68 14.35 11.26 0.93
N ASN A 69 14.57 10.18 0.17
CA ASN A 69 15.89 9.79 -0.32
C ASN A 69 16.51 10.86 -1.24
N GLY A 70 15.71 11.47 -2.11
CA GLY A 70 16.16 12.58 -2.96
C GLY A 70 16.65 13.78 -2.14
N GLN A 71 15.89 14.17 -1.13
CA GLN A 71 16.27 15.25 -0.21
C GLN A 71 17.54 14.92 0.58
N LEU A 72 17.66 13.68 1.07
CA LEU A 72 18.85 13.22 1.80
C LEU A 72 20.10 13.23 0.91
N ARG A 73 20.00 12.72 -0.33
CA ARG A 73 21.11 12.75 -1.29
C ARG A 73 21.54 14.18 -1.62
N GLN A 74 20.59 15.10 -1.76
CA GLN A 74 20.90 16.52 -1.99
C GLN A 74 21.63 17.12 -0.78
N ARG A 75 21.17 16.85 0.44
CA ARG A 75 21.85 17.30 1.67
C ARG A 75 23.26 16.71 1.78
N GLN A 76 23.42 15.43 1.48
CA GLN A 76 24.72 14.77 1.48
C GLN A 76 25.68 15.41 0.48
N SER A 77 25.24 15.63 -0.77
CA SER A 77 26.06 16.29 -1.80
C SER A 77 26.49 17.71 -1.40
N ARG A 78 25.61 18.46 -0.74
CA ARG A 78 25.96 19.79 -0.18
C ARG A 78 27.00 19.67 0.93
N LEU A 79 26.82 18.75 1.87
CA LEU A 79 27.78 18.50 2.96
C LEU A 79 29.14 18.05 2.43
N GLU A 80 29.18 17.18 1.44
CA GLU A 80 30.43 16.74 0.80
C GLU A 80 31.15 17.90 0.11
N SER A 81 30.40 18.78 -0.57
CA SER A 81 30.95 19.98 -1.20
C SER A 81 31.53 20.95 -0.18
N LEU A 82 30.82 21.18 0.94
CA LEU A 82 31.28 22.01 2.04
C LEU A 82 32.50 21.42 2.73
N LEU A 83 32.50 20.12 3.04
CA LEU A 83 33.66 19.44 3.61
C LEU A 83 34.90 19.52 2.71
N ARG A 84 34.71 19.42 1.39
CA ARG A 84 35.79 19.60 0.42
C ARG A 84 36.33 21.04 0.41
N ALA A 85 35.46 22.03 0.50
CA ALA A 85 35.87 23.43 0.61
C ALA A 85 36.66 23.71 1.90
N PHE A 86 36.23 23.13 3.03
CA PHE A 86 36.96 23.19 4.29
C PHE A 86 38.32 22.50 4.19
N SER A 87 38.40 21.31 3.60
CA SER A 87 39.66 20.59 3.49
C SER A 87 40.69 21.33 2.62
N TRP A 88 40.25 21.95 1.52
CA TRP A 88 41.11 22.83 0.71
C TRP A 88 41.60 24.05 1.49
N THR A 89 40.68 24.75 2.16
CA THR A 89 41.03 25.94 2.95
C THR A 89 42.05 25.61 4.04
N VAL A 90 41.87 24.48 4.73
CA VAL A 90 42.80 24.03 5.78
C VAL A 90 44.14 23.58 5.19
N ASP A 91 44.17 22.88 4.05
CA ASP A 91 45.43 22.49 3.41
C ASP A 91 46.25 23.72 2.97
N GLU A 92 45.60 24.72 2.37
CA GLU A 92 46.26 25.97 1.97
C GLU A 92 46.79 26.75 3.17
N LEU A 93 45.97 26.90 4.22
CA LEU A 93 46.39 27.55 5.45
C LEU A 93 47.56 26.79 6.11
N TYR A 94 47.53 25.46 6.10
CA TYR A 94 48.58 24.63 6.64
C TYR A 94 49.90 24.79 5.88
N ARG A 95 49.83 24.82 4.54
CA ARG A 95 51.00 25.08 3.69
C ARG A 95 51.60 26.46 3.95
N TRP A 96 50.75 27.48 4.08
CA TRP A 96 51.19 28.82 4.45
C TRP A 96 51.82 28.85 5.85
N ALA A 97 51.21 28.19 6.84
CA ALA A 97 51.70 28.17 8.21
C ALA A 97 53.09 27.52 8.36
N ARG A 98 53.46 26.58 7.46
CA ARG A 98 54.80 25.99 7.44
C ARG A 98 55.89 26.95 6.98
N ASN A 99 55.55 27.95 6.17
CA ASN A 99 56.48 28.99 5.72
C ASN A 99 55.72 30.31 5.50
N PRO A 100 55.42 31.06 6.58
CA PRO A 100 54.51 32.20 6.51
C PRO A 100 55.21 33.39 5.83
N VAL A 101 54.92 33.55 4.55
CA VAL A 101 55.36 34.68 3.73
C VAL A 101 54.13 35.37 3.15
N GLY A 102 54.01 36.68 3.37
CA GLY A 102 52.87 37.46 2.91
C GLY A 102 51.61 37.26 3.77
N GLN A 103 50.46 37.64 3.22
CA GLN A 103 49.16 37.50 3.89
C GLN A 103 48.68 36.04 3.87
N PRO A 104 47.88 35.61 4.87
CA PRO A 104 47.23 34.31 4.85
C PRO A 104 46.36 34.13 3.60
N PRO A 105 46.24 32.90 3.06
CA PRO A 105 45.32 32.62 1.97
C PRO A 105 43.88 32.90 2.37
N GLU A 106 43.09 33.41 1.44
CA GLU A 106 41.66 33.64 1.65
C GLU A 106 40.91 32.31 1.72
N PRO A 107 39.88 32.20 2.58
CA PRO A 107 39.08 30.99 2.68
C PRO A 107 38.29 30.74 1.39
N HIS A 108 37.98 29.47 1.11
CA HIS A 108 37.11 29.12 0.00
C HIS A 108 35.73 29.81 0.17
N SER A 109 35.13 30.28 -0.93
CA SER A 109 33.87 31.05 -0.90
C SER A 109 32.74 30.38 -0.13
N LEU A 110 32.57 29.06 -0.28
CA LEU A 110 31.62 28.26 0.48
C LEU A 110 31.86 28.25 2.00
N VAL A 111 33.13 28.30 2.44
CA VAL A 111 33.48 28.37 3.86
C VAL A 111 33.17 29.76 4.40
N ASP A 112 33.45 30.80 3.63
CA ASP A 112 33.12 32.18 4.00
C ASP A 112 31.59 32.40 4.07
N GLU A 113 30.85 31.86 3.10
CA GLU A 113 29.39 31.87 3.12
C GLU A 113 28.81 31.13 4.33
N TYR A 114 29.35 29.94 4.63
CA TYR A 114 28.95 29.16 5.81
C TYR A 114 29.27 29.91 7.11
N ASN A 115 30.45 30.51 7.24
CA ASN A 115 30.82 31.27 8.44
C ASN A 115 29.94 32.51 8.63
N ARG A 116 29.46 33.11 7.55
CA ARG A 116 28.57 34.28 7.58
C ARG A 116 27.11 33.92 7.88
N THR A 117 26.62 32.83 7.31
CA THR A 117 25.18 32.49 7.33
C THR A 117 24.83 31.36 8.29
N GLY A 118 25.81 30.55 8.66
CA GLY A 118 25.64 29.33 9.45
C GLY A 118 25.00 28.18 8.67
N VAL A 119 24.85 28.32 7.35
CA VAL A 119 24.12 27.37 6.48
C VAL A 119 24.97 26.96 5.28
#